data_AF-A0A357THS1-F1
#
_entry.id   AF-A0A357THS1-F1
#
_cell.length_a   1.000
_cell.length_b   1.000
_cell.length_c   1.000
_cell.angle_alpha   90.00
_cell.angle_beta   90.00
_cell.angle_gamma   90.00
#
_symmetry.space_group_name_H-M   'P 1'
#
loop_
_entity.id
_entity.type
_entity.pdbx_description
1 polymer ?
#
loop_
_entity_poly.entity_id
_entity_poly.type
_entity_poly.pdbx_seq_one_letter_code
_entity_poly.pdbx_strand_id
1 'polypeptide(L)'
;MASLWEISIKTSLGKLKFPPAGDPDLPALLCAEGFDVQPISWPVIRRASQFPWHHPDPFDRYIAAEALTRDAPVLSIDAKRDYFGIEQIGE
;
A
#
# COMPACT_ATOMS: atom_id res chain seq x y z
N MET A 1 0.91 3.50 -5.30
CA MET A 1 0.85 4.83 -4.66
C MET A 1 0.52 4.82 -3.16
N ALA A 2 -0.45 4.04 -2.67
CA ALA A 2 -0.81 4.06 -1.25
C ALA A 2 0.38 3.78 -0.30
N SER A 3 1.21 2.77 -0.59
CA SER A 3 2.42 2.49 0.19
C SER A 3 3.43 3.64 0.16
N LEU A 4 3.58 4.32 -0.99
CA LEU A 4 4.46 5.48 -1.11
C LEU A 4 3.97 6.65 -0.26
N TRP A 5 2.65 6.87 -0.23
CA TRP A 5 2.05 7.85 0.67
C TRP A 5 2.41 7.55 2.12
N GLU A 6 2.22 6.30 2.56
CA GLU A 6 2.53 5.91 3.93
C GLU A 6 4.03 6.04 4.25
N ILE A 7 4.92 5.65 3.32
CA ILE A 7 6.36 5.84 3.40
C ILE A 7 6.70 7.32 3.59
N SER A 8 6.17 8.21 2.75
CA SER A 8 6.45 9.65 2.84
C SER A 8 6.01 10.26 4.17
N ILE A 9 4.84 9.87 4.69
CA ILE A 9 4.36 10.31 6.02
C ILE A 9 5.24 9.76 7.13
N LYS A 10 5.53 8.45 7.13
CA LYS A 10 6.34 7.84 8.19
C LYS A 10 7.76 8.39 8.21
N THR A 11 8.33 8.71 7.05
CA THR A 11 9.65 9.35 6.94
C THR A 11 9.62 10.79 7.43
N SER A 12 8.62 11.60 7.08
CA SER A 12 8.51 12.99 7.59
C SER A 12 8.32 13.06 9.11
N LEU A 13 7.66 12.05 9.70
CA LEU A 13 7.51 11.89 11.14
C LEU A 13 8.73 11.27 11.84
N GLY A 14 9.79 10.91 11.11
CA GLY A 14 10.97 10.23 11.67
C GLY A 14 10.72 8.79 12.14
N LYS A 15 9.56 8.21 11.83
CA LYS A 15 9.16 6.85 12.20
C LYS A 15 9.74 5.78 11.27
N LEU A 16 10.12 6.17 10.06
CA LEU A 16 10.76 5.31 9.06
C LEU A 16 12.01 5.98 8.51
N LYS A 17 13.17 5.33 8.69
CA LYS A 17 14.43 5.74 8.07
C LYS A 17 14.53 5.12 6.68
N PHE A 18 14.07 5.84 5.67
CA PHE A 18 14.16 5.44 4.26
C PHE A 18 14.68 6.61 3.43
N PRO A 19 16.02 6.75 3.29
CA PRO A 19 16.63 7.88 2.58
C PRO A 19 16.08 8.15 1.16
N PRO A 20 15.73 7.13 0.35
CA PRO A 20 15.16 7.37 -0.98
C PRO A 20 13.82 8.13 -0.97
N ALA A 21 13.08 8.17 0.13
CA ALA A 21 11.86 8.99 0.23
C ALA A 21 12.11 10.50 0.23
N GLY A 22 13.37 10.95 0.32
CA GLY A 22 13.74 12.34 0.08
C GLY A 22 13.83 12.71 -1.40
N ASP A 23 13.80 11.75 -2.32
CA ASP A 23 13.82 12.02 -3.76
C ASP A 23 12.46 12.55 -4.23
N PRO A 24 12.42 13.69 -4.96
CA PRO A 24 11.17 14.26 -5.47
C PRO A 24 10.44 13.34 -6.46
N ASP A 25 11.14 12.38 -7.06
CA ASP A 25 10.58 11.39 -7.99
C ASP A 25 10.92 9.94 -7.58
N LEU A 26 10.71 9.64 -6.30
CA LEU A 26 10.73 8.26 -5.79
C LEU A 26 9.93 7.27 -6.67
N PRO A 27 8.74 7.60 -7.22
CA PRO A 27 8.05 6.72 -8.15
C PRO A 27 8.90 6.32 -9.36
N ALA A 28 9.58 7.26 -10.01
CA ALA A 28 10.45 6.94 -11.15
C ALA A 28 11.64 6.08 -10.75
N LEU A 29 12.25 6.32 -9.58
CA LEU A 29 13.31 5.46 -9.05
C LEU A 29 12.86 4.01 -8.88
N LEU A 30 11.67 3.80 -8.29
CA LEU A 30 11.13 2.46 -8.13
C LEU A 30 10.81 1.79 -9.46
N CYS A 31 10.28 2.54 -10.44
CA CYS A 31 10.08 2.04 -11.79
C CYS A 31 11.41 1.61 -12.44
N ALA A 32 12.50 2.35 -12.22
CA ALA A 32 13.82 1.98 -12.72
C ALA A 32 14.37 0.70 -12.07
N GLU A 33 14.00 0.43 -10.82
CA GLU A 33 14.33 -0.81 -10.09
C GLU A 33 13.38 -1.98 -10.40
N GLY A 34 12.45 -1.82 -11.36
CA GLY A 34 11.57 -2.88 -11.84
C GLY A 34 10.24 -3.02 -11.09
N PHE A 35 9.89 -2.07 -10.21
CA PHE A 35 8.57 -2.02 -9.61
C PHE A 35 7.54 -1.38 -10.54
N ASP A 36 6.30 -1.84 -10.46
CA ASP A 36 5.18 -1.18 -11.13
C ASP A 36 4.37 -0.32 -10.14
N VAL A 37 4.59 0.99 -10.18
CA VAL A 37 3.98 1.94 -9.24
C VAL A 37 2.57 2.31 -9.69
N GLN A 38 1.57 1.73 -9.01
CA GLN A 38 0.18 1.95 -9.40
C GLN A 38 -0.35 3.32 -8.98
N PRO A 39 -0.94 4.11 -9.91
CA PRO A 39 -1.58 5.38 -9.60
C PRO A 39 -2.82 5.16 -8.73
N ILE A 40 -3.27 6.23 -8.06
CA ILE A 40 -4.54 6.19 -7.33
C ILE A 40 -5.70 6.11 -8.33
N SER A 41 -6.62 5.18 -8.07
CA SER A 41 -7.69 4.80 -9.00
C SER A 41 -9.06 4.91 -8.33
N TRP A 42 -10.00 5.63 -8.96
CA TRP A 42 -11.37 5.76 -8.46
C TRP A 42 -12.11 4.42 -8.28
N PRO A 43 -12.06 3.47 -9.24
CA PRO A 43 -12.59 2.13 -9.04
C PRO A 43 -12.08 1.45 -7.76
N VAL A 44 -10.79 1.59 -7.46
CA VAL A 44 -10.18 1.00 -6.26
C VAL A 44 -10.64 1.72 -4.99
N ILE A 45 -10.75 3.05 -5.02
CA ILE A 45 -11.34 3.84 -3.92
C ILE A 45 -12.77 3.36 -3.63
N ARG A 46 -13.59 3.19 -4.68
CA ARG A 46 -14.97 2.72 -4.55
C ARG A 46 -15.03 1.30 -3.96
N ARG A 47 -14.14 0.40 -4.38
CA ARG A 47 -14.07 -0.96 -3.81
C ARG A 47 -13.66 -0.92 -2.34
N ALA A 48 -12.65 -0.11 -1.99
CA ALA A 48 -12.18 0.05 -0.61
C ALA A 48 -13.26 0.60 0.34
N SER A 49 -14.17 1.46 -0.15
CA SER A 49 -15.26 2.00 0.66
C SER A 49 -16.36 0.99 0.97
N GLN A 50 -16.42 -0.13 0.24
CA GLN A 50 -17.42 -1.19 0.42
C GLN A 50 -17.01 -2.22 1.47
N PHE A 51 -15.75 -2.26 1.90
CA PHE A 51 -15.33 -3.23 2.89
C PHE A 51 -15.92 -2.99 4.29
N PRO A 52 -16.11 -4.04 5.11
CA PRO A 52 -16.46 -3.88 6.52
C PRO A 52 -15.46 -2.98 7.26
N TRP A 53 -15.92 -2.26 8.28
CA TRP A 53 -15.11 -1.28 9.02
C TRP A 53 -14.26 -1.91 10.16
N HIS A 54 -13.96 -3.21 10.07
CA HIS A 54 -13.06 -3.88 11.01
C HIS A 54 -11.60 -3.40 10.89
N HIS A 55 -11.20 -2.90 9.71
CA HIS A 55 -9.95 -2.15 9.50
C HIS A 55 -10.26 -0.69 9.18
N PRO A 56 -9.95 0.26 10.09
CA PRO A 56 -10.28 1.66 9.90
C PRO A 56 -9.24 2.43 9.07
N ASP A 57 -8.04 1.86 8.85
CA ASP A 57 -6.97 2.57 8.15
C ASP A 57 -7.29 2.69 6.64
N PRO A 58 -7.35 3.91 6.09
CA PRO A 58 -7.74 4.11 4.69
C PRO A 58 -6.70 3.58 3.70
N PHE A 59 -5.41 3.53 4.05
CA PHE A 59 -4.35 3.02 3.19
C PHE A 59 -4.36 1.50 3.15
N ASP A 60 -4.53 0.84 4.30
CA ASP A 60 -4.73 -0.62 4.37
C ASP A 60 -5.90 -1.05 3.48
N ARG A 61 -7.02 -0.34 3.58
CA ARG A 61 -8.22 -0.62 2.78
C ARG A 61 -7.98 -0.41 1.29
N TYR A 62 -7.25 0.65 0.92
CA TYR A 62 -6.90 0.89 -0.47
C TYR A 62 -5.97 -0.21 -1.02
N ILE A 63 -4.91 -0.56 -0.28
CA ILE A 63 -3.96 -1.61 -0.66
C ILE A 63 -4.69 -2.95 -0.84
N ALA A 64 -5.58 -3.28 0.09
CA ALA A 64 -6.41 -4.47 0.00
C ALA A 64 -7.32 -4.48 -1.24
N ALA A 65 -7.96 -3.35 -1.54
CA ALA A 65 -8.80 -3.23 -2.72
C ALA A 65 -8.01 -3.34 -4.02
N GLU A 66 -6.80 -2.77 -4.08
CA GLU A 66 -5.90 -2.87 -5.22
C GLU A 66 -5.44 -4.32 -5.43
N ALA A 67 -5.02 -4.99 -4.36
CA ALA A 67 -4.60 -6.39 -4.37
C ALA A 67 -5.71 -7.32 -4.90
N LEU A 68 -6.94 -7.20 -4.37
CA LEU A 68 -8.10 -7.97 -4.85
C LEU A 68 -8.49 -7.63 -6.29
N THR A 69 -8.26 -6.40 -6.75
CA THR A 69 -8.57 -6.00 -8.13
C THR A 69 -7.58 -6.64 -9.12
N ARG A 70 -6.37 -6.93 -8.67
CA ARG A 70 -5.27 -7.45 -9.50
C ARG A 70 -5.00 -8.93 -9.31
N ASP A 71 -5.75 -9.59 -8.44
CA ASP A 71 -5.47 -10.97 -8.01
C ASP A 71 -4.01 -11.14 -7.55
N ALA A 72 -3.55 -10.16 -6.75
CA ALA A 72 -2.17 -10.08 -6.29
C ALA A 72 -2.10 -10.32 -4.77
N PRO A 73 -1.14 -11.11 -4.29
CA PRO A 73 -0.90 -11.27 -2.87
C PRO A 73 -0.31 -9.99 -2.26
N VAL A 74 -0.49 -9.81 -0.95
CA VAL A 74 0.08 -8.69 -0.19
C VAL A 74 1.28 -9.18 0.62
N LEU A 75 2.42 -8.50 0.47
CA LEU A 75 3.58 -8.69 1.35
C LEU A 75 3.43 -7.84 2.62
N SER A 76 3.41 -8.47 3.78
CA SER A 76 3.24 -7.81 5.07
C SER A 76 4.06 -8.49 6.16
N ILE A 77 4.48 -7.72 7.16
CA ILE A 77 5.12 -8.21 8.40
C ILE A 77 4.18 -8.18 9.61
N ASP A 78 2.94 -7.70 9.43
CA ASP A 78 1.94 -7.71 10.49
C ASP A 78 1.28 -9.09 10.56
N ALA A 79 1.63 -9.87 11.58
CA ALA A 79 1.05 -11.19 11.84
C ALA A 79 -0.45 -11.13 12.15
N LYS A 80 -1.00 -9.96 12.50
CA LYS A 80 -2.43 -9.77 12.61
C LYS A 80 -2.94 -9.26 11.26
N ARG A 81 -3.72 -10.08 10.58
CA ARG A 81 -5.14 -9.82 10.22
C ARG A 81 -5.58 -10.71 9.06
N ASP A 82 -6.79 -11.23 9.19
CA ASP A 82 -7.60 -11.77 8.09
C ASP A 82 -7.98 -10.60 7.15
N TYR A 83 -7.02 -10.15 6.33
CA TYR A 83 -7.11 -8.96 5.50
C TYR A 83 -8.12 -9.18 4.38
N PHE A 84 -9.39 -8.88 4.60
CA PHE A 84 -10.41 -8.83 3.55
C PHE A 84 -10.42 -10.05 2.59
N GLY A 85 -9.98 -11.23 3.07
CA GLY A 85 -9.82 -12.45 2.27
C GLY A 85 -8.64 -12.48 1.29
N ILE A 86 -7.56 -11.72 1.54
CA ILE A 86 -6.40 -11.58 0.65
C ILE A 86 -5.28 -12.53 1.06
N GLU A 87 -4.66 -13.16 0.07
CA GLU A 87 -3.45 -13.96 0.25
C GLU A 87 -2.29 -13.08 0.71
N GLN A 88 -1.62 -13.51 1.79
CA GLN A 88 -0.46 -12.83 2.34
C GLN A 88 0.80 -13.65 2.13
N ILE A 89 1.89 -12.96 1.83
CA ILE A 89 3.24 -13.54 1.72
C ILE A 89 4.11 -12.81 2.75
N GLY A 90 4.89 -13.54 3.55
CA GLY A 90 5.76 -12.98 4.59
C GLY A 90 5.59 -13.68 5.95
N GLU A 91 6.70 -13.85 6.68
CA GLU A 91 6.75 -14.33 8.08
C GLU A 91 7.14 -13.18 9.02
#